data_AF-A0A1Y1W356-F1
#
_entry.id   AF-A0A1Y1W356-F1
#
_cell.length_a   1.000
_cell.length_b   1.000
_cell.length_c   1.000
_cell.angle_alpha   90.00
_cell.angle_beta   90.00
_cell.angle_gamma   90.00
#
_symmetry.space_group_name_H-M   'P 1'
#
loop_
_entity.id
_entity.type
_entity.pdbx_description
1 polymer ?
#
loop_
_entity_poly.entity_id
_entity_poly.type
_entity_poly.pdbx_seq_one_letter_code
_entity_poly.pdbx_strand_id
1 'polypeptide(L)'
;MADTTVSLTPEAKFELISRNLDEILGAEELKKTLAERDISLYWGTAPTGKPHVGYFVPMSKLADYLQAGCHVTVLIADIHAFLDNLKAPIELVKSRAKYYEHLVKAMLSSIGVPLDKLKFVVGSSYELTPEFSMDNYRLASIVTEHDAKKAGAEVVKQVDSPLLSGLLYPGMQALDEEYLKVDAQFGGKYLPQLGYKKRIHMMNPMVPGLQGTKMSSSDPDSKIDLLDDAKAVQKKLKKAFCEEGNIENNGVLSFVRYVLFPISHLRDGKAEFVISRPEQYGGNSTYHDFETLQQDFADKKIHPGDLKASVAAALNRVLDPIRETFASEELQKLVLEAYPPPQAKSKPAKQKKKHNKRPDHLPPKEAAETKEAAAKPAETKEEPSA
;
A
#
# COMPACT_ATOMS: atom_id res chain seq x y z
N MET A 1 -15.84 -37.90 0.01
CA MET A 1 -16.11 -36.47 0.26
C MET A 1 -16.40 -35.87 -1.11
N ALA A 2 -17.59 -35.31 -1.30
CA ALA A 2 -18.01 -34.82 -2.61
C ALA A 2 -17.19 -33.57 -2.98
N ASP A 3 -16.40 -33.68 -4.03
CA ASP A 3 -15.77 -32.56 -4.72
C ASP A 3 -16.86 -31.85 -5.52
N THR A 4 -17.47 -30.82 -4.91
CA THR A 4 -18.42 -29.92 -5.57
C THR A 4 -17.76 -28.58 -5.82
N THR A 5 -16.70 -28.57 -6.62
CA THR A 5 -16.30 -27.36 -7.34
C THR A 5 -17.26 -27.19 -8.52
N VAL A 6 -18.38 -26.49 -8.27
CA VAL A 6 -19.30 -26.09 -9.35
C VAL A 6 -18.52 -25.20 -10.30
N SER A 7 -18.17 -25.73 -11.47
CA SER A 7 -17.48 -24.95 -12.51
C SER A 7 -18.38 -23.81 -12.96
N LEU A 8 -17.94 -22.57 -12.76
CA LEU A 8 -18.65 -21.36 -13.18
C LEU A 8 -18.81 -21.34 -14.71
N THR A 9 -19.95 -20.88 -15.21
CA THR A 9 -20.15 -20.65 -16.66
C THR A 9 -19.26 -19.50 -17.14
N PRO A 10 -18.95 -19.41 -18.45
CA PRO A 10 -18.19 -18.29 -19.01
C PRO A 10 -18.78 -16.91 -18.65
N GLU A 11 -20.10 -16.79 -18.61
CA GLU A 11 -20.81 -15.57 -18.24
C GLU A 11 -20.60 -15.21 -16.77
N ALA A 12 -20.74 -16.20 -15.86
CA ALA A 12 -20.50 -16.00 -14.44
C ALA A 12 -19.03 -15.65 -14.15
N LYS A 13 -18.08 -16.26 -14.88
CA LYS A 13 -16.66 -15.88 -14.81
C LYS A 13 -16.44 -14.44 -15.29
N PHE A 14 -17.04 -14.06 -16.40
CA PHE A 14 -16.94 -12.70 -16.93
C PHE A 14 -17.48 -11.67 -15.94
N GLU A 15 -18.62 -11.92 -15.30
CA GLU A 15 -19.20 -11.03 -14.28
C GLU A 15 -18.26 -10.88 -13.08
N LEU A 16 -17.70 -11.97 -12.56
CA LEU A 16 -16.77 -11.94 -11.44
C LEU A 16 -15.47 -11.20 -11.80
N ILE A 17 -14.93 -11.43 -12.99
CA ILE A 17 -13.73 -10.73 -13.50
C ILE A 17 -14.01 -9.23 -13.66
N SER A 18 -15.15 -8.86 -14.24
CA SER A 18 -15.47 -7.48 -14.62
C SER A 18 -16.06 -6.60 -13.51
N ARG A 19 -16.65 -7.18 -12.45
CA ARG A 19 -17.27 -6.40 -11.38
C ARG A 19 -16.27 -5.44 -10.73
N ASN A 20 -16.75 -4.24 -10.37
CA ASN A 20 -15.99 -3.19 -9.70
C ASN A 20 -14.73 -2.70 -10.45
N LEU A 21 -14.59 -2.99 -11.74
CA LEU A 21 -13.61 -2.34 -12.60
C LEU A 21 -14.17 -1.03 -13.17
N ASP A 22 -13.29 -0.07 -13.41
CA ASP A 22 -13.64 1.20 -14.05
C ASP A 22 -13.65 1.06 -15.58
N GLU A 23 -12.67 0.32 -16.11
CA GLU A 23 -12.52 0.12 -17.54
C GLU A 23 -11.95 -1.26 -17.87
N ILE A 24 -12.41 -1.83 -19.00
CA ILE A 24 -11.90 -3.08 -19.58
C ILE A 24 -11.62 -2.85 -21.07
N LEU A 25 -10.33 -2.84 -21.44
CA LEU A 25 -9.91 -2.84 -22.83
C LEU A 25 -9.79 -4.29 -23.33
N GLY A 26 -10.52 -4.64 -24.38
CA GLY A 26 -10.55 -6.00 -24.92
C GLY A 26 -11.63 -6.91 -24.34
N ALA A 27 -12.74 -6.36 -23.85
CA ALA A 27 -13.85 -7.12 -23.26
C ALA A 27 -14.39 -8.25 -24.17
N GLU A 28 -14.43 -8.04 -25.49
CA GLU A 28 -14.88 -9.08 -26.44
C GLU A 28 -13.88 -10.23 -26.57
N GLU A 29 -12.57 -9.95 -26.57
CA GLU A 29 -11.52 -10.98 -26.56
C GLU A 29 -11.53 -11.75 -25.23
N LEU A 30 -11.83 -11.07 -24.11
CA LEU A 30 -12.03 -11.70 -22.80
C LEU A 30 -13.18 -12.72 -22.84
N LYS A 31 -14.36 -12.32 -23.34
CA LYS A 31 -15.51 -13.22 -23.49
C LYS A 31 -15.20 -14.42 -24.39
N LYS A 32 -14.56 -14.16 -25.54
CA LYS A 32 -14.16 -15.22 -26.47
C LYS A 32 -13.21 -16.23 -25.82
N THR A 33 -12.20 -15.74 -25.11
CA THR A 33 -11.22 -16.62 -24.45
C THR A 33 -11.89 -17.43 -23.34
N LEU A 34 -12.76 -16.82 -22.54
CA LEU A 34 -13.51 -17.50 -21.47
C LEU A 34 -14.46 -18.61 -21.97
N ALA A 35 -14.92 -18.52 -23.22
CA ALA A 35 -15.71 -19.58 -23.84
C ALA A 35 -14.88 -20.84 -24.17
N GLU A 36 -13.57 -20.71 -24.27
CA GLU A 36 -12.65 -21.78 -24.68
C GLU A 36 -11.82 -22.31 -23.49
N ARG A 37 -11.36 -21.43 -22.59
CA ARG A 37 -10.47 -21.77 -21.46
C ARG A 37 -10.42 -20.67 -20.39
N ASP A 38 -9.74 -20.96 -19.27
CA ASP A 38 -9.44 -19.97 -18.24
C ASP A 38 -8.43 -18.91 -18.72
N ILE A 39 -8.53 -17.71 -18.15
CA ILE A 39 -7.66 -16.57 -18.44
C ILE A 39 -6.35 -16.67 -17.65
N SER A 40 -5.23 -16.46 -18.32
CA SER A 40 -3.95 -16.20 -17.67
C SER A 40 -3.71 -14.69 -17.60
N LEU A 41 -3.51 -14.17 -16.39
CA LEU A 41 -3.30 -12.74 -16.17
C LEU A 41 -2.17 -12.47 -15.20
N TYR A 42 -1.64 -11.25 -15.23
CA TYR A 42 -0.75 -10.78 -14.17
C TYR A 42 -1.15 -9.43 -13.57
N TRP A 43 -0.68 -9.24 -12.34
CA TRP A 43 -0.68 -7.96 -11.65
C TRP A 43 0.74 -7.68 -11.15
N GLY A 44 1.26 -6.51 -11.49
CA GLY A 44 2.60 -6.08 -11.09
C GLY A 44 2.59 -5.23 -9.83
N THR A 45 3.54 -5.48 -8.93
CA THR A 45 3.76 -4.63 -7.75
C THR A 45 5.24 -4.39 -7.52
N ALA A 46 5.62 -3.12 -7.40
CA ALA A 46 7.00 -2.71 -7.18
C ALA A 46 7.29 -2.69 -5.66
N PRO A 47 8.25 -3.51 -5.16
CA PRO A 47 8.59 -3.59 -3.73
C PRO A 47 9.35 -2.35 -3.22
N THR A 48 8.62 -1.24 -3.09
CA THR A 48 9.12 0.06 -2.68
C THR A 48 8.75 0.35 -1.21
N GLY A 49 7.81 1.26 -0.95
CA GLY A 49 7.36 1.59 0.40
C GLY A 49 6.59 0.43 1.06
N LYS A 50 6.40 0.48 2.38
CA LYS A 50 5.61 -0.54 3.07
C LYS A 50 4.12 -0.45 2.65
N PRO A 51 3.51 -1.52 2.12
CA PRO A 51 2.10 -1.55 1.75
C PRO A 51 1.17 -1.21 2.91
N HIS A 52 0.02 -0.64 2.57
CA HIS A 52 -1.03 -0.22 3.50
C HIS A 52 -2.35 -0.84 3.09
N VAL A 53 -3.40 -0.66 3.88
CA VAL A 53 -4.74 -1.23 3.65
C VAL A 53 -5.37 -0.92 2.29
N GLY A 54 -4.86 0.08 1.57
CA GLY A 54 -5.27 0.34 0.18
C GLY A 54 -4.93 -0.81 -0.77
N TYR A 55 -3.95 -1.65 -0.43
CA TYR A 55 -3.64 -2.87 -1.18
C TYR A 55 -4.78 -3.89 -1.16
N PHE A 56 -5.76 -3.79 -0.25
CA PHE A 56 -6.92 -4.68 -0.31
C PHE A 56 -7.78 -4.44 -1.55
N VAL A 57 -7.75 -3.24 -2.16
CA VAL A 57 -8.48 -2.98 -3.41
C VAL A 57 -8.01 -3.91 -4.54
N PRO A 58 -6.71 -3.95 -4.92
CA PRO A 58 -6.25 -4.92 -5.89
C PRO A 58 -6.34 -6.37 -5.39
N MET A 59 -6.14 -6.64 -4.08
CA MET A 59 -6.26 -8.03 -3.58
C MET A 59 -7.69 -8.59 -3.69
N SER A 60 -8.73 -7.78 -3.47
CA SER A 60 -10.12 -8.19 -3.71
C SER A 60 -10.36 -8.57 -5.16
N LYS A 61 -9.75 -7.85 -6.12
CA LYS A 61 -9.82 -8.23 -7.55
C LYS A 61 -9.02 -9.47 -7.88
N LEU A 62 -7.83 -9.67 -7.29
CA LEU A 62 -7.09 -10.92 -7.45
C LEU A 62 -7.87 -12.11 -6.89
N ALA A 63 -8.57 -11.91 -5.77
CA ALA A 63 -9.46 -12.90 -5.19
C ALA A 63 -10.63 -13.24 -6.13
N ASP A 64 -11.26 -12.25 -6.76
CA ASP A 64 -12.25 -12.47 -7.83
C ASP A 64 -11.65 -13.31 -8.97
N TYR A 65 -10.45 -12.98 -9.45
CA TYR A 65 -9.82 -13.72 -10.54
C TYR A 65 -9.54 -15.18 -10.17
N LEU A 66 -9.01 -15.43 -8.97
CA LEU A 66 -8.76 -16.78 -8.48
C LEU A 66 -10.07 -17.58 -8.36
N GLN A 67 -11.13 -16.97 -7.85
CA GLN A 67 -12.44 -17.61 -7.74
C GLN A 67 -13.11 -17.84 -9.11
N ALA A 68 -12.84 -16.99 -10.11
CA ALA A 68 -13.24 -17.23 -11.51
C ALA A 68 -12.46 -18.38 -12.16
N GLY A 69 -11.42 -18.90 -11.49
CA GLY A 69 -10.55 -19.95 -12.01
C GLY A 69 -9.40 -19.44 -12.88
N CYS A 70 -9.13 -18.13 -12.90
CA CYS A 70 -8.00 -17.58 -13.65
C CYS A 70 -6.65 -18.05 -13.11
N HIS A 71 -5.66 -18.15 -13.99
CA HIS A 71 -4.26 -18.28 -13.60
C HIS A 71 -3.68 -16.90 -13.31
N VAL A 72 -3.40 -16.61 -12.03
CA VAL A 72 -2.98 -15.29 -11.57
C VAL A 72 -1.48 -15.29 -11.28
N THR A 73 -0.74 -14.46 -12.00
CA THR A 73 0.67 -14.19 -11.71
C THR A 73 0.81 -12.85 -10.99
N VAL A 74 1.43 -12.86 -9.81
CA VAL A 74 1.88 -11.64 -9.13
C VAL A 74 3.34 -11.41 -9.48
N LEU A 75 3.61 -10.37 -10.25
CA LEU A 75 4.97 -9.93 -10.59
C LEU A 75 5.49 -9.04 -9.46
N ILE A 76 6.50 -9.53 -8.75
CA ILE A 76 7.30 -8.75 -7.80
C ILE A 76 8.36 -8.00 -8.61
N ALA A 77 8.02 -6.77 -9.00
CA ALA A 77 8.76 -5.97 -9.97
C ALA A 77 9.97 -5.28 -9.31
N ASP A 78 10.97 -6.06 -8.90
CA ASP A 78 12.13 -5.61 -8.15
C ASP A 78 13.07 -4.68 -8.95
N ILE A 79 13.32 -4.97 -10.23
CA ILE A 79 14.04 -4.04 -11.11
C ILE A 79 13.28 -2.72 -11.25
N HIS A 80 11.97 -2.78 -11.46
CA HIS A 80 11.11 -1.61 -11.52
C HIS A 80 11.14 -0.77 -10.22
N ALA A 81 11.20 -1.41 -9.05
CA ALA A 81 11.36 -0.71 -7.76
C ALA A 81 12.70 0.03 -7.64
N PHE A 82 13.76 -0.50 -8.27
CA PHE A 82 15.05 0.19 -8.38
C PHE A 82 14.99 1.36 -9.38
N LEU A 83 14.34 1.17 -10.54
CA LEU A 83 14.25 2.16 -11.61
C LEU A 83 13.36 3.38 -11.25
N ASP A 84 12.36 3.20 -10.40
CA ASP A 84 11.47 4.27 -9.93
C ASP A 84 12.17 5.20 -8.92
N ASN A 85 13.03 6.05 -9.48
CA ASN A 85 13.73 7.14 -8.82
C ASN A 85 14.45 6.72 -7.52
N LEU A 86 15.05 5.53 -7.51
CA LEU A 86 15.81 4.98 -6.37
C LEU A 86 15.03 5.02 -5.04
N LYS A 87 13.71 4.78 -5.07
CA LYS A 87 12.90 4.67 -3.84
C LYS A 87 13.46 3.64 -2.86
N ALA A 88 14.26 2.69 -3.34
CA ALA A 88 14.92 1.67 -2.54
C ALA A 88 16.29 1.30 -3.15
N PRO A 89 17.36 1.19 -2.33
CA PRO A 89 18.62 0.57 -2.77
C PRO A 89 18.39 -0.88 -3.21
N ILE A 90 19.16 -1.36 -4.18
CA ILE A 90 18.99 -2.70 -4.78
C ILE A 90 19.12 -3.83 -3.75
N GLU A 91 19.99 -3.65 -2.75
CA GLU A 91 20.18 -4.60 -1.65
C GLU A 91 18.90 -4.71 -0.80
N LEU A 92 18.24 -3.58 -0.56
CA LEU A 92 17.01 -3.52 0.21
C LEU A 92 15.81 -4.07 -0.57
N VAL A 93 15.81 -3.89 -1.89
CA VAL A 93 14.76 -4.41 -2.77
C VAL A 93 14.64 -5.92 -2.66
N LYS A 94 15.75 -6.67 -2.49
CA LYS A 94 15.71 -8.13 -2.34
C LYS A 94 14.90 -8.58 -1.12
N SER A 95 15.13 -7.97 0.05
CA SER A 95 14.34 -8.28 1.25
C SER A 95 12.91 -7.78 1.13
N ARG A 96 12.69 -6.63 0.48
CA ARG A 96 11.33 -6.12 0.21
C ARG A 96 10.54 -7.02 -0.74
N ALA A 97 11.18 -7.60 -1.77
CA ALA A 97 10.54 -8.52 -2.69
C ALA A 97 9.97 -9.74 -1.96
N LYS A 98 10.78 -10.36 -1.09
CA LYS A 98 10.34 -11.46 -0.22
C LYS A 98 9.22 -11.03 0.72
N TYR A 99 9.36 -9.87 1.36
CA TYR A 99 8.32 -9.33 2.24
C TYR A 99 6.98 -9.15 1.51
N TYR A 100 7.00 -8.59 0.29
CA TYR A 100 5.81 -8.40 -0.53
C TYR A 100 5.16 -9.74 -0.93
N GLU A 101 5.95 -10.74 -1.30
CA GLU A 101 5.45 -12.09 -1.62
C GLU A 101 4.69 -12.69 -0.43
N HIS A 102 5.30 -12.70 0.77
CA HIS A 102 4.65 -13.19 1.99
C HIS A 102 3.41 -12.37 2.35
N LEU A 103 3.46 -11.05 2.17
CA LEU A 103 2.36 -10.15 2.50
C LEU A 103 1.16 -10.36 1.58
N VAL A 104 1.36 -10.40 0.26
CA VAL A 104 0.30 -10.64 -0.73
C VAL A 104 -0.34 -12.01 -0.48
N LYS A 105 0.47 -13.04 -0.22
CA LYS A 105 -0.04 -14.37 0.12
C LYS A 105 -0.89 -14.34 1.39
N ALA A 106 -0.41 -13.69 2.46
CA ALA A 106 -1.16 -13.56 3.71
C ALA A 106 -2.48 -12.78 3.53
N MET A 107 -2.48 -11.72 2.72
CA MET A 107 -3.68 -10.95 2.40
C MET A 107 -4.73 -11.80 1.68
N LEU A 108 -4.34 -12.53 0.63
CA LEU A 108 -5.27 -13.39 -0.12
C LEU A 108 -5.79 -14.55 0.74
N SER A 109 -4.93 -15.16 1.56
CA SER A 109 -5.35 -16.16 2.55
C SER A 109 -6.37 -15.58 3.54
N SER A 110 -6.18 -14.34 3.99
CA SER A 110 -7.13 -13.69 4.90
C SER A 110 -8.48 -13.36 4.26
N ILE A 111 -8.52 -13.22 2.93
CA ILE A 111 -9.77 -13.05 2.18
C ILE A 111 -10.50 -14.40 2.03
N GLY A 112 -9.78 -15.52 2.10
CA GLY A 112 -10.36 -16.86 2.07
C GLY A 112 -10.47 -17.46 0.67
N VAL A 113 -9.64 -17.02 -0.28
CA VAL A 113 -9.63 -17.57 -1.65
C VAL A 113 -8.61 -18.69 -1.82
N PRO A 114 -8.89 -19.67 -2.70
CA PRO A 114 -7.93 -20.72 -3.02
C PRO A 114 -6.74 -20.13 -3.81
N LEU A 115 -5.53 -20.57 -3.49
CA LEU A 115 -4.28 -20.03 -4.04
C LEU A 115 -3.55 -21.01 -4.97
N ASP A 116 -4.21 -22.09 -5.39
CA ASP A 116 -3.65 -23.13 -6.26
C ASP A 116 -3.26 -22.61 -7.64
N LYS A 117 -4.00 -21.62 -8.17
CA LYS A 117 -3.69 -20.94 -9.43
C LYS A 117 -2.94 -19.62 -9.26
N LEU A 118 -2.42 -19.33 -8.06
CA LEU A 118 -1.59 -18.16 -7.79
C LEU A 118 -0.10 -18.50 -7.99
N LYS A 119 0.60 -17.70 -8.79
CA LYS A 119 2.04 -17.80 -9.00
C LYS A 119 2.72 -16.47 -8.66
N PHE A 120 3.89 -16.54 -8.02
CA PHE A 120 4.77 -15.39 -7.87
C PHE A 120 5.94 -15.48 -8.87
N VAL A 121 6.29 -14.35 -9.47
CA VAL A 121 7.47 -14.21 -10.33
C VAL A 121 8.21 -12.95 -9.88
N VAL A 122 9.54 -13.04 -9.75
CA VAL A 122 10.39 -11.87 -9.47
C VAL A 122 10.91 -11.33 -10.80
N GLY A 123 10.79 -10.04 -11.06
CA GLY A 123 11.16 -9.41 -12.34
C GLY A 123 12.59 -9.73 -12.78
N SER A 124 13.55 -9.60 -11.87
CA SER A 124 14.96 -9.91 -12.10
C SER A 124 15.24 -11.36 -12.51
N SER A 125 14.28 -12.28 -12.38
CA SER A 125 14.43 -13.66 -12.86
C SER A 125 14.43 -13.81 -14.38
N TYR A 126 13.88 -12.82 -15.13
CA TYR A 126 13.85 -12.85 -16.59
C TYR A 126 14.17 -11.50 -17.25
N GLU A 127 13.94 -10.36 -16.59
CA GLU A 127 14.12 -9.03 -17.19
C GLU A 127 15.59 -8.70 -17.56
N LEU A 128 16.56 -9.50 -17.08
CA LEU A 128 17.98 -9.37 -17.40
C LEU A 128 18.48 -10.39 -18.43
N THR A 129 17.59 -11.22 -18.97
CA THR A 129 17.95 -12.21 -20.00
C THR A 129 18.35 -11.51 -21.31
N PRO A 130 19.19 -12.14 -22.15
CA PRO A 130 19.55 -11.60 -23.46
C PRO A 130 18.34 -11.27 -24.33
N GLU A 131 17.32 -12.12 -24.29
CA GLU A 131 16.08 -11.95 -25.07
C GLU A 131 15.31 -10.71 -24.64
N PHE A 132 15.01 -10.59 -23.33
CA PHE A 132 14.29 -9.45 -22.78
C PHE A 132 15.08 -8.15 -23.00
N SER A 133 16.40 -8.19 -22.77
CA SER A 133 17.27 -7.03 -22.96
C SER A 133 17.24 -6.54 -24.41
N MET A 134 17.29 -7.46 -25.38
CA MET A 134 17.24 -7.11 -26.80
C MET A 134 15.89 -6.52 -27.18
N ASP A 135 14.78 -7.06 -26.67
CA ASP A 135 13.45 -6.48 -26.88
C ASP A 135 13.31 -5.10 -26.24
N ASN A 136 13.87 -4.90 -25.05
CA ASN A 136 13.90 -3.58 -24.42
C ASN A 136 14.67 -2.55 -25.30
N TYR A 137 15.79 -2.94 -25.90
CA TYR A 137 16.49 -2.09 -26.87
C TYR A 137 15.70 -1.84 -28.16
N ARG A 138 14.99 -2.85 -28.69
CA ARG A 138 14.08 -2.66 -29.84
C ARG A 138 12.99 -1.67 -29.49
N LEU A 139 12.40 -1.77 -28.31
CA LEU A 139 11.36 -0.88 -27.83
C LEU A 139 11.87 0.55 -27.72
N ALA A 140 13.07 0.73 -27.14
CA ALA A 140 13.75 2.01 -27.07
C ALA A 140 14.06 2.63 -28.45
N SER A 141 14.14 1.83 -29.51
CA SER A 141 14.35 2.33 -30.89
C SER A 141 13.07 2.83 -31.58
N ILE A 142 11.89 2.51 -31.06
CA ILE A 142 10.60 2.86 -31.68
C ILE A 142 9.71 3.76 -30.80
N VAL A 143 9.86 3.68 -29.47
CA VAL A 143 9.07 4.50 -28.54
C VAL A 143 9.72 5.87 -28.42
N THR A 144 8.93 6.91 -28.64
CA THR A 144 9.40 8.29 -28.48
C THR A 144 9.56 8.64 -27.00
N GLU A 145 10.48 9.56 -26.68
CA GLU A 145 10.63 10.09 -25.32
C GLU A 145 9.29 10.64 -24.79
N HIS A 146 8.54 11.34 -25.64
CA HIS A 146 7.24 11.91 -25.31
C HIS A 146 6.25 10.83 -24.85
N ASP A 147 6.15 9.72 -25.58
CA ASP A 147 5.19 8.66 -25.28
C ASP A 147 5.60 7.88 -24.02
N ALA A 148 6.89 7.60 -23.86
CA ALA A 148 7.42 6.99 -22.63
C ALA A 148 7.13 7.85 -21.40
N LYS A 149 7.38 9.16 -21.49
CA LYS A 149 7.10 10.11 -20.39
C LYS A 149 5.60 10.21 -20.10
N LYS A 150 4.75 10.25 -21.13
CA LYS A 150 3.30 10.29 -20.99
C LYS A 150 2.76 9.01 -20.33
N ALA A 151 3.27 7.84 -20.71
CA ALA A 151 2.87 6.56 -20.12
C ALA A 151 3.30 6.44 -18.65
N GLY A 152 4.48 6.94 -18.30
CA GLY A 152 5.02 6.91 -16.93
C GLY A 152 4.48 7.99 -15.98
N ALA A 153 3.71 8.97 -16.46
CA ALA A 153 3.38 10.19 -15.71
C ALA A 153 2.67 9.96 -14.35
N GLU A 154 1.82 8.93 -14.26
CA GLU A 154 1.05 8.62 -13.05
C GLU A 154 1.69 7.53 -12.17
N VAL A 155 2.71 6.85 -12.69
CA VAL A 155 3.33 5.66 -12.08
C VAL A 155 4.71 6.00 -11.54
N VAL A 156 5.56 6.62 -12.36
CA VAL A 156 6.92 7.01 -12.02
C VAL A 156 6.89 8.34 -11.27
N LYS A 157 7.73 8.46 -10.24
CA LYS A 157 7.87 9.72 -9.51
C LYS A 157 8.31 10.85 -10.43
N GLN A 158 7.51 11.92 -10.47
CA GLN A 158 7.85 13.14 -11.21
C GLN A 158 8.87 13.96 -10.42
N VAL A 159 9.94 14.37 -11.12
CA VAL A 159 11.02 15.21 -10.61
C VAL A 159 11.42 16.23 -11.67
N ASP A 160 12.00 17.35 -11.25
CA ASP A 160 12.34 18.47 -12.15
C ASP A 160 13.32 18.07 -13.27
N SER A 161 14.19 17.08 -13.00
CA SER A 161 15.11 16.50 -13.98
C SER A 161 14.91 14.98 -14.02
N PRO A 162 13.99 14.48 -14.85
CA PRO A 162 13.68 13.05 -14.95
C PRO A 162 14.90 12.22 -15.33
N LEU A 163 15.11 11.10 -14.63
CA LEU A 163 16.15 10.13 -14.97
C LEU A 163 15.70 9.27 -16.16
N LEU A 164 16.68 8.77 -16.93
CA LEU A 164 16.44 7.82 -18.03
C LEU A 164 15.68 6.56 -17.56
N SER A 165 15.90 6.14 -16.31
CA SER A 165 15.21 4.98 -15.72
C SER A 165 13.70 5.12 -15.74
N GLY A 166 13.18 6.35 -15.57
CA GLY A 166 11.75 6.62 -15.64
C GLY A 166 11.14 6.49 -17.03
N LEU A 167 11.96 6.61 -18.08
CA LEU A 167 11.54 6.45 -19.47
C LEU A 167 11.56 4.97 -19.90
N LEU A 168 12.44 4.16 -19.31
CA LEU A 168 12.51 2.72 -19.58
C LEU A 168 11.35 1.96 -18.91
N TYR A 169 10.90 2.43 -17.74
CA TYR A 169 9.91 1.75 -16.91
C TYR A 169 8.65 1.30 -17.67
N PRO A 170 7.93 2.17 -18.39
CA PRO A 170 6.66 1.76 -18.99
C PRO A 170 6.87 0.72 -20.11
N GLY A 171 8.00 0.82 -20.81
CA GLY A 171 8.35 -0.11 -21.87
C GLY A 171 8.66 -1.51 -21.35
N MET A 172 9.39 -1.62 -20.24
CA MET A 172 9.63 -2.89 -19.56
C MET A 172 8.32 -3.52 -19.08
N GLN A 173 7.43 -2.73 -18.48
CA GLN A 173 6.10 -3.20 -18.06
C GLN A 173 5.27 -3.75 -19.24
N ALA A 174 5.39 -3.16 -20.43
CA ALA A 174 4.73 -3.68 -21.63
C ALA A 174 5.32 -5.00 -22.13
N LEU A 175 6.63 -5.22 -21.97
CA LEU A 175 7.28 -6.48 -22.32
C LEU A 175 6.92 -7.61 -21.35
N ASP A 176 6.67 -7.29 -20.08
CA ASP A 176 6.27 -8.29 -19.07
C ASP A 176 5.03 -9.09 -19.51
N GLU A 177 4.09 -8.47 -20.23
CA GLU A 177 2.93 -9.16 -20.82
C GLU A 177 3.32 -10.37 -21.70
N GLU A 178 4.34 -10.19 -22.53
CA GLU A 178 4.85 -11.23 -23.43
C GLU A 178 5.63 -12.28 -22.67
N TYR A 179 6.59 -11.86 -21.84
CA TYR A 179 7.51 -12.76 -21.17
C TYR A 179 6.84 -13.58 -20.04
N LEU A 180 5.77 -13.04 -19.44
CA LEU A 180 4.91 -13.80 -18.53
C LEU A 180 3.87 -14.67 -19.26
N LYS A 181 3.73 -14.51 -20.57
CA LYS A 181 2.83 -15.29 -21.44
C LYS A 181 1.37 -15.21 -20.99
N VAL A 182 0.91 -13.99 -20.75
CA VAL A 182 -0.46 -13.72 -20.27
C VAL A 182 -1.40 -13.27 -21.39
N ASP A 183 -2.69 -13.48 -21.15
CA ASP A 183 -3.79 -12.95 -21.95
C ASP A 183 -4.16 -11.53 -21.53
N ALA A 184 -3.98 -11.21 -20.23
CA ALA A 184 -4.43 -9.97 -19.64
C ALA A 184 -3.47 -9.39 -18.60
N GLN A 185 -3.51 -8.07 -18.46
CA GLN A 185 -2.90 -7.33 -17.36
C GLN A 185 -3.99 -6.69 -16.49
N PHE A 186 -3.87 -6.83 -15.18
CA PHE A 186 -4.64 -6.04 -14.22
C PHE A 186 -3.77 -4.89 -13.69
N GLY A 187 -4.23 -3.65 -13.91
CA GLY A 187 -3.48 -2.41 -13.66
C GLY A 187 -2.51 -2.05 -14.79
N GLY A 188 -2.06 -0.79 -14.86
CA GLY A 188 -1.12 -0.32 -15.90
C GLY A 188 -1.76 0.40 -17.08
N LYS A 189 -0.93 1.07 -17.89
CA LYS A 189 -1.33 1.79 -19.12
C LYS A 189 -0.66 1.16 -20.34
N TYR A 190 -1.40 1.15 -21.46
CA TYR A 190 -0.97 0.57 -22.73
C TYR A 190 0.16 1.37 -23.40
N LEU A 191 1.11 0.66 -24.04
CA LEU A 191 2.14 1.21 -24.91
C LEU A 191 2.15 0.55 -26.31
N PRO A 192 2.76 1.19 -27.32
CA PRO A 192 3.01 0.58 -28.63
C PRO A 192 3.82 -0.71 -28.51
N GLN A 193 3.39 -1.76 -29.21
CA GLN A 193 3.96 -3.11 -29.09
C GLN A 193 4.95 -3.41 -30.23
N LEU A 194 5.94 -4.26 -29.96
CA LEU A 194 6.96 -4.78 -30.91
C LEU A 194 6.43 -5.80 -31.93
N GLY A 195 5.13 -5.76 -32.24
CA GLY A 195 4.47 -6.79 -33.08
C GLY A 195 3.98 -8.02 -32.31
N TYR A 196 4.06 -8.00 -30.98
CA TYR A 196 3.43 -9.01 -30.11
C TYR A 196 1.89 -8.87 -30.08
N LYS A 197 1.22 -9.89 -29.53
CA LYS A 197 -0.26 -9.87 -29.39
C LYS A 197 -0.69 -8.76 -28.42
N LYS A 198 -1.79 -8.07 -28.73
CA LYS A 198 -2.45 -7.16 -27.78
C LYS A 198 -3.08 -7.92 -26.61
N ARG A 199 -2.91 -7.41 -25.39
CA ARG A 199 -3.47 -8.01 -24.17
C ARG A 199 -4.72 -7.28 -23.72
N ILE A 200 -5.57 -8.01 -23.00
CA ILE A 200 -6.72 -7.42 -22.30
C ILE A 200 -6.20 -6.59 -21.14
N HIS A 201 -6.71 -5.38 -20.94
CA HIS A 201 -6.34 -4.54 -19.80
C HIS A 201 -7.56 -4.31 -18.92
N MET A 202 -7.41 -4.57 -17.62
CA MET A 202 -8.44 -4.40 -16.60
C MET A 202 -7.97 -3.36 -15.59
N MET A 203 -8.74 -2.29 -15.41
CA MET A 203 -8.35 -1.16 -14.58
C MET A 203 -9.34 -0.97 -13.43
N ASN A 204 -8.82 -0.93 -12.21
CA ASN A 204 -9.61 -0.62 -11.03
C ASN A 204 -9.84 0.89 -10.92
N PRO A 205 -10.96 1.32 -10.31
CA PRO A 205 -11.15 2.72 -10.00
C PRO A 205 -10.08 3.21 -9.02
N MET A 206 -9.75 4.50 -9.12
CA MET A 206 -8.90 5.18 -8.16
C MET A 206 -9.68 5.37 -6.85
N VAL A 207 -9.47 4.45 -5.91
CA VAL A 207 -10.15 4.51 -4.60
C VAL A 207 -9.47 5.56 -3.71
N PRO A 208 -10.23 6.54 -3.17
CA PRO A 208 -9.70 7.51 -2.22
C PRO A 208 -9.05 6.82 -1.02
N GLY A 209 -7.97 7.40 -0.52
CA GLY A 209 -7.42 6.98 0.75
C GLY A 209 -8.38 7.25 1.91
N LEU A 210 -8.09 6.66 3.08
CA LEU A 210 -8.95 6.82 4.27
C LEU A 210 -9.15 8.29 4.70
N GLN A 211 -8.24 9.18 4.33
CA GLN A 211 -8.33 10.62 4.62
C GLN A 211 -9.00 11.44 3.50
N GLY A 212 -9.56 10.80 2.46
CA GLY A 212 -10.20 11.48 1.31
C GLY A 212 -9.24 11.87 0.18
N THR A 213 -7.92 11.72 0.36
CA THR A 213 -6.89 11.90 -0.68
C THR A 213 -6.13 10.60 -0.93
N LYS A 214 -5.28 10.53 -1.97
CA LYS A 214 -4.47 9.33 -2.27
C LYS A 214 -3.66 8.90 -1.04
N MET A 215 -3.87 7.68 -0.55
CA MET A 215 -3.06 7.11 0.54
C MET A 215 -1.59 7.05 0.10
N SER A 216 -0.71 7.74 0.83
CA SER A 216 0.73 7.73 0.54
C SER A 216 1.47 6.81 1.48
N SER A 217 2.34 5.96 0.93
CA SER A 217 3.24 5.12 1.72
C SER A 217 4.31 5.92 2.49
N SER A 218 4.50 7.21 2.18
CA SER A 218 5.57 8.04 2.75
C SER A 218 5.23 8.73 4.07
N ASP A 219 3.94 8.89 4.39
CA ASP A 219 3.49 9.51 5.64
C ASP A 219 2.87 8.44 6.55
N PRO A 220 3.53 8.07 7.67
CA PRO A 220 3.06 7.04 8.60
C PRO A 220 1.71 7.34 9.28
N ASP A 221 1.35 8.62 9.44
CA ASP A 221 0.08 9.04 10.03
C ASP A 221 -1.06 9.08 9.01
N SER A 222 -0.72 9.12 7.71
CA SER A 222 -1.70 9.14 6.61
C SER A 222 -2.26 7.77 6.21
N LYS A 223 -1.65 6.68 6.71
CA LYS A 223 -1.93 5.31 6.25
C LYS A 223 -2.08 4.33 7.40
N ILE A 224 -2.91 3.31 7.21
CA ILE A 224 -2.99 2.15 8.09
C ILE A 224 -2.11 1.05 7.49
N ASP A 225 -1.09 0.65 8.24
CA ASP A 225 -0.20 -0.45 7.86
C ASP A 225 -0.93 -1.78 8.04
N LEU A 226 -0.62 -2.76 7.18
CA LEU A 226 -1.23 -4.09 7.28
C LEU A 226 -0.81 -4.84 8.57
N LEU A 227 0.27 -4.40 9.21
CA LEU A 227 0.76 -4.95 10.48
C LEU A 227 0.57 -3.98 11.67
N ASP A 228 -0.13 -2.86 11.50
CA ASP A 228 -0.52 -2.02 12.64
C ASP A 228 -1.36 -2.84 13.62
N ASP A 229 -1.19 -2.65 14.94
CA ASP A 229 -2.06 -3.29 15.93
C ASP A 229 -3.49 -2.71 15.94
N ALA A 230 -4.41 -3.38 16.64
CA ALA A 230 -5.81 -2.96 16.68
C ALA A 230 -6.03 -1.54 17.23
N LYS A 231 -5.20 -1.10 18.19
CA LYS A 231 -5.31 0.24 18.77
C LYS A 231 -4.82 1.30 17.79
N ALA A 232 -3.76 1.03 17.04
CA ALA A 232 -3.24 1.89 15.99
C ALA A 232 -4.26 2.06 14.85
N VAL A 233 -4.89 0.97 14.41
CA VAL A 233 -6.00 1.01 13.43
C VAL A 233 -7.13 1.93 13.91
N GLN A 234 -7.62 1.71 15.13
CA GLN A 234 -8.69 2.54 15.71
C GLN A 234 -8.29 4.02 15.81
N LYS A 235 -7.07 4.30 16.29
CA LYS A 235 -6.54 5.66 16.42
C LYS A 235 -6.46 6.38 15.06
N LYS A 236 -5.98 5.68 14.02
CA LYS A 236 -5.85 6.23 12.67
C LYS A 236 -7.22 6.45 12.02
N LEU A 237 -8.15 5.51 12.13
CA LEU A 237 -9.54 5.69 11.65
C LEU A 237 -10.28 6.81 12.37
N LYS A 238 -10.06 6.99 13.68
CA LYS A 238 -10.66 8.10 14.44
C LYS A 238 -10.28 9.46 13.84
N LYS A 239 -9.03 9.61 13.40
CA LYS A 239 -8.49 10.81 12.75
C LYS A 239 -8.93 11.00 11.29
N ALA A 240 -9.44 9.95 10.63
CA ALA A 240 -9.85 10.03 9.23
C ALA A 240 -10.92 11.11 9.04
N PHE A 241 -10.89 11.83 7.93
CA PHE A 241 -11.97 12.76 7.59
C PHE A 241 -13.24 11.98 7.24
N CYS A 242 -14.36 12.32 7.88
CA CYS A 242 -15.67 11.71 7.63
C CYS A 242 -16.73 12.68 8.14
N GLU A 243 -17.20 13.53 7.27
CA GLU A 243 -18.26 14.50 7.55
C GLU A 243 -19.63 13.81 7.52
N GLU A 244 -20.51 14.18 8.44
CA GLU A 244 -21.84 13.60 8.56
C GLU A 244 -22.72 13.93 7.35
N GLY A 245 -23.37 12.92 6.76
CA GLY A 245 -24.17 13.08 5.55
C GLY A 245 -23.37 13.21 4.25
N ASN A 246 -22.04 13.40 4.32
CA ASN A 246 -21.22 13.58 3.13
C ASN A 246 -20.83 12.23 2.51
N ILE A 247 -21.42 11.94 1.35
CA ILE A 247 -21.15 10.73 0.55
C ILE A 247 -20.11 10.94 -0.54
N GLU A 248 -19.72 12.20 -0.82
CA GLU A 248 -18.71 12.55 -1.81
C GLU A 248 -17.33 12.62 -1.17
N ASN A 249 -16.31 12.06 -1.84
CA ASN A 249 -14.93 12.06 -1.35
C ASN A 249 -14.75 11.48 0.06
N ASN A 250 -15.66 10.60 0.50
CA ASN A 250 -15.61 9.96 1.80
C ASN A 250 -14.77 8.67 1.73
N GLY A 251 -13.52 8.77 2.21
CA GLY A 251 -12.57 7.66 2.21
C GLY A 251 -13.01 6.47 3.07
N VAL A 252 -13.81 6.71 4.12
CA VAL A 252 -14.32 5.64 5.00
C VAL A 252 -15.41 4.84 4.28
N LEU A 253 -16.38 5.51 3.66
CA LEU A 253 -17.41 4.85 2.83
C LEU A 253 -16.78 4.13 1.61
N SER A 254 -15.81 4.77 0.96
CA SER A 254 -15.10 4.17 -0.17
C SER A 254 -14.41 2.87 0.23
N PHE A 255 -13.80 2.83 1.41
CA PHE A 255 -13.18 1.61 1.94
C PHE A 255 -14.22 0.52 2.23
N VAL A 256 -15.41 0.88 2.74
CA VAL A 256 -16.49 -0.09 2.92
C VAL A 256 -16.93 -0.69 1.58
N ARG A 257 -17.16 0.15 0.56
CA ARG A 257 -17.59 -0.28 -0.79
C ARG A 257 -16.60 -1.20 -1.49
N TYR A 258 -15.34 -0.78 -1.57
CA TYR A 258 -14.35 -1.44 -2.44
C TYR A 258 -13.52 -2.51 -1.72
N VAL A 259 -13.56 -2.54 -0.37
CA VAL A 259 -12.78 -3.49 0.42
C VAL A 259 -13.67 -4.36 1.29
N LEU A 260 -14.42 -3.78 2.24
CA LEU A 260 -15.07 -4.59 3.27
C LEU A 260 -16.27 -5.40 2.77
N PHE A 261 -17.13 -4.82 1.91
CA PHE A 261 -18.23 -5.57 1.29
C PHE A 261 -17.73 -6.71 0.39
N PRO A 262 -16.79 -6.48 -0.56
CA PRO A 262 -16.24 -7.55 -1.38
C PRO A 262 -15.56 -8.64 -0.55
N ILE A 263 -14.76 -8.28 0.46
CA ILE A 263 -14.09 -9.27 1.31
C ILE A 263 -15.09 -10.09 2.12
N SER A 264 -16.15 -9.47 2.67
CA SER A 264 -17.19 -10.21 3.39
C SER A 264 -17.92 -11.19 2.47
N HIS A 265 -18.25 -10.77 1.24
CA HIS A 265 -18.84 -11.67 0.25
C HIS A 265 -17.92 -12.84 -0.12
N LEU A 266 -16.63 -12.57 -0.34
CA LEU A 266 -15.64 -13.59 -0.69
C LEU A 266 -15.39 -14.58 0.44
N ARG A 267 -15.31 -14.09 1.68
CA ARG A 267 -14.97 -14.92 2.86
C ARG A 267 -16.18 -15.65 3.44
N ASP A 268 -17.30 -14.95 3.56
CA ASP A 268 -18.47 -15.39 4.33
C ASP A 268 -19.64 -15.82 3.39
N GLY A 269 -19.46 -15.69 2.06
CA GLY A 269 -20.46 -16.03 1.05
C GLY A 269 -21.61 -15.02 0.92
N LYS A 270 -21.62 -13.98 1.76
CA LYS A 270 -22.66 -12.94 1.81
C LYS A 270 -22.01 -11.57 1.92
N ALA A 271 -22.43 -10.63 1.08
CA ALA A 271 -22.00 -9.25 1.18
C ALA A 271 -22.68 -8.62 2.40
N GLU A 272 -21.96 -8.45 3.51
CA GLU A 272 -22.54 -7.90 4.74
C GLU A 272 -21.61 -6.88 5.39
N PHE A 273 -22.19 -5.80 5.91
CA PHE A 273 -21.49 -4.84 6.76
C PHE A 273 -22.34 -4.46 7.96
N VAL A 274 -21.75 -4.56 9.16
CA VAL A 274 -22.46 -4.31 10.43
C VAL A 274 -22.02 -2.96 10.99
N ILE A 275 -22.98 -2.06 11.20
CA ILE A 275 -22.81 -0.87 12.01
C ILE A 275 -23.09 -1.24 13.47
N SER A 276 -22.05 -1.14 14.30
CA SER A 276 -22.16 -1.38 15.74
C SER A 276 -22.36 -0.06 16.48
N ARG A 277 -23.50 0.10 17.15
CA ARG A 277 -23.80 1.29 17.97
C ARG A 277 -24.59 0.92 19.22
N PRO A 278 -24.45 1.69 20.31
CA PRO A 278 -25.22 1.47 21.54
C PRO A 278 -26.73 1.43 21.32
N GLU A 279 -27.45 0.64 22.12
CA GLU A 279 -28.92 0.51 22.06
C GLU A 279 -29.66 1.85 22.12
N GLN A 280 -29.15 2.80 22.92
CA GLN A 280 -29.71 4.15 23.05
C GLN A 280 -29.69 4.97 21.74
N TYR A 281 -28.94 4.52 20.72
CA TYR A 281 -28.88 5.13 19.39
C TYR A 281 -29.48 4.23 18.29
N GLY A 282 -30.29 3.22 18.67
CA GLY A 282 -31.00 2.35 17.74
C GLY A 282 -30.34 0.98 17.51
N GLY A 283 -29.33 0.61 18.30
CA GLY A 283 -28.71 -0.72 18.28
C GLY A 283 -27.98 -1.05 16.98
N ASN A 284 -27.42 -2.26 16.90
CA ASN A 284 -26.66 -2.69 15.73
C ASN A 284 -27.55 -2.77 14.48
N SER A 285 -26.98 -2.42 13.32
CA SER A 285 -27.67 -2.50 12.02
C SER A 285 -26.80 -3.27 11.02
N THR A 286 -27.39 -4.19 10.26
CA THR A 286 -26.70 -5.00 9.25
C THR A 286 -27.16 -4.58 7.86
N TYR A 287 -26.21 -4.30 6.98
CA TYR A 287 -26.44 -3.88 5.60
C TYR A 287 -25.97 -4.98 4.65
N HIS A 288 -26.80 -5.31 3.65
CA HIS A 288 -26.51 -6.35 2.66
C HIS A 288 -26.06 -5.78 1.30
N ASP A 289 -26.12 -4.46 1.15
CA ASP A 289 -25.72 -3.71 -0.03
C ASP A 289 -25.14 -2.36 0.39
N PHE A 290 -24.29 -1.80 -0.46
CA PHE A 290 -23.60 -0.55 -0.16
C PHE A 290 -24.53 0.65 -0.31
N GLU A 291 -25.49 0.57 -1.24
CA GLU A 291 -26.41 1.64 -1.60
C GLU A 291 -27.29 2.03 -0.41
N THR A 292 -27.84 1.06 0.31
CA THR A 292 -28.63 1.29 1.53
C THR A 292 -27.78 1.89 2.65
N LEU A 293 -26.55 1.39 2.84
CA LEU A 293 -25.62 1.97 3.82
C LEU A 293 -25.28 3.43 3.48
N GLN A 294 -25.01 3.72 2.20
CA GLN A 294 -24.69 5.05 1.73
C GLN A 294 -25.87 6.02 1.91
N GLN A 295 -27.09 5.56 1.62
CA GLN A 295 -28.29 6.37 1.80
C GLN A 295 -28.55 6.65 3.28
N ASP A 296 -28.42 5.66 4.16
CA ASP A 296 -28.60 5.88 5.61
C ASP A 296 -27.52 6.80 6.20
N PHE A 297 -26.31 6.79 5.64
CA PHE A 297 -25.29 7.78 5.99
C PHE A 297 -25.66 9.18 5.48
N ALA A 298 -26.14 9.32 4.24
CA ALA A 298 -26.60 10.59 3.66
C ALA A 298 -27.77 11.20 4.46
N ASP A 299 -28.71 10.36 4.88
CA ASP A 299 -29.86 10.71 5.71
C ASP A 299 -29.48 11.00 7.18
N LYS A 300 -28.20 10.92 7.53
CA LYS A 300 -27.65 11.14 8.88
C LYS A 300 -28.21 10.17 9.93
N LYS A 301 -28.65 8.98 9.52
CA LYS A 301 -29.05 7.89 10.43
C LYS A 301 -27.85 7.16 11.02
N ILE A 302 -26.68 7.30 10.38
CA ILE A 302 -25.40 6.73 10.82
C ILE A 302 -24.45 7.88 11.16
N HIS A 303 -24.06 7.98 12.44
CA HIS A 303 -23.09 8.97 12.86
C HIS A 303 -21.67 8.57 12.37
N PRO A 304 -20.81 9.52 11.95
CA PRO A 304 -19.45 9.22 11.48
C PRO A 304 -18.59 8.42 12.47
N GLY A 305 -18.80 8.62 13.77
CA GLY A 305 -18.12 7.87 14.83
C GLY A 305 -18.43 6.36 14.79
N ASP A 306 -19.70 6.02 14.57
CA ASP A 306 -20.17 4.63 14.54
C ASP A 306 -19.67 3.94 13.25
N LEU A 307 -19.72 4.64 12.12
CA LEU A 307 -19.15 4.16 10.87
C LEU A 307 -17.66 3.85 11.02
N LYS A 308 -16.87 4.79 11.55
CA LYS A 308 -15.43 4.59 11.78
C LYS A 308 -15.13 3.44 12.73
N ALA A 309 -15.88 3.31 13.82
CA ALA A 309 -15.70 2.22 14.78
C ALA A 309 -16.02 0.85 14.15
N SER A 310 -17.08 0.80 13.35
CA SER A 310 -17.52 -0.40 12.63
C SER A 310 -16.50 -0.81 11.55
N VAL A 311 -15.96 0.16 10.81
CA VAL A 311 -14.85 -0.06 9.87
C VAL A 311 -13.61 -0.57 10.61
N ALA A 312 -13.27 -0.01 11.77
CA ALA A 312 -12.13 -0.48 12.55
C ALA A 312 -12.30 -1.94 13.01
N ALA A 313 -13.49 -2.31 13.48
CA ALA A 313 -13.79 -3.67 13.88
C ALA A 313 -13.73 -4.65 12.70
N ALA A 314 -14.36 -4.30 11.58
CA ALA A 314 -14.34 -5.11 10.37
C ALA A 314 -12.92 -5.26 9.81
N LEU A 315 -12.15 -4.17 9.72
CA LEU A 315 -10.78 -4.18 9.24
C LEU A 315 -9.87 -5.03 10.14
N ASN A 316 -9.98 -4.93 11.46
CA ASN A 316 -9.17 -5.76 12.35
C ASN A 316 -9.41 -7.26 12.12
N ARG A 317 -10.66 -7.70 11.90
CA ARG A 317 -10.94 -9.10 11.55
C ARG A 317 -10.25 -9.58 10.27
N VAL A 318 -9.95 -8.67 9.34
CA VAL A 318 -9.20 -8.96 8.10
C VAL A 318 -7.69 -8.83 8.31
N LEU A 319 -7.23 -8.02 9.27
CA LEU A 319 -5.81 -7.87 9.56
C LEU A 319 -5.28 -8.93 10.52
N ASP A 320 -6.10 -9.49 11.39
CA ASP A 320 -5.68 -10.45 12.41
C ASP A 320 -4.97 -11.69 11.83
N PRO A 321 -5.49 -12.38 10.79
CA PRO A 321 -4.77 -13.52 10.18
C PRO A 321 -3.43 -13.12 9.55
N ILE A 322 -3.31 -11.88 9.06
CA ILE A 322 -2.07 -11.35 8.49
C ILE A 322 -1.05 -11.11 9.63
N ARG A 323 -1.48 -10.48 10.72
CA ARG A 323 -0.64 -10.26 11.92
C ARG A 323 -0.16 -11.58 12.51
N GLU A 324 -1.04 -12.58 12.59
CA GLU A 324 -0.71 -13.93 13.05
C GLU A 324 0.36 -14.58 12.16
N THR A 325 0.19 -14.50 10.83
CA THR A 325 1.20 -15.01 9.88
C THR A 325 2.56 -14.36 10.14
N PHE A 326 2.58 -13.04 10.28
CA PHE A 326 3.81 -12.29 10.50
C PHE A 326 4.35 -12.37 11.94
N ALA A 327 3.69 -13.04 12.88
CA ALA A 327 4.16 -13.14 14.27
C ALA A 327 5.39 -14.06 14.43
N SER A 328 5.70 -14.89 13.43
CA SER A 328 6.89 -15.76 13.44
C SER A 328 8.20 -14.97 13.47
N GLU A 329 9.22 -15.48 14.16
CA GLU A 329 10.53 -14.83 14.27
C GLU A 329 11.18 -14.57 12.90
N GLU A 330 11.03 -15.51 11.97
CA GLU A 330 11.54 -15.39 10.60
C GLU A 330 10.93 -14.18 9.87
N LEU A 331 9.60 -14.03 9.91
CA LEU A 331 8.93 -12.93 9.22
C LEU A 331 9.11 -11.60 9.94
N GLN A 332 9.22 -11.59 11.28
CA GLN A 332 9.59 -10.39 12.02
C GLN A 332 10.99 -9.90 11.63
N LYS A 333 11.96 -10.82 11.51
CA LYS A 333 13.30 -10.49 11.03
C LYS A 333 13.27 -9.95 9.60
N LEU A 334 12.50 -10.58 8.71
CA LEU A 334 12.32 -10.11 7.34
C LEU A 334 11.73 -8.69 7.27
N VAL A 335 10.75 -8.37 8.13
CA VAL A 335 10.18 -7.02 8.22
C VAL A 335 11.25 -5.98 8.57
N LEU A 336 12.11 -6.29 9.54
CA LEU A 336 13.21 -5.41 9.95
C LEU A 336 14.29 -5.26 8.87
N GLU A 337 14.58 -6.33 8.14
CA GLU A 337 15.52 -6.29 7.01
C GLU A 337 14.96 -5.48 5.83
N ALA A 338 13.67 -5.63 5.51
CA ALA A 338 13.01 -4.93 4.41
C ALA A 338 12.76 -3.44 4.71
N TYR A 339 12.50 -3.12 5.98
CA TYR A 339 12.19 -1.77 6.48
C TYR A 339 12.93 -1.49 7.79
N PRO A 340 14.26 -1.28 7.73
CA PRO A 340 15.01 -0.95 8.93
C PRO A 340 14.50 0.35 9.55
N PRO A 341 14.38 0.43 10.88
CA PRO A 341 13.96 1.65 11.54
C PRO A 341 14.92 2.79 11.20
N PRO A 342 14.44 4.05 11.13
CA PRO A 342 15.29 5.19 10.84
C PRO A 342 16.48 5.22 11.79
N GLN A 343 17.70 5.19 11.25
CA GLN A 343 18.89 5.42 12.08
C GLN A 343 18.74 6.80 12.73
N ALA A 344 18.86 6.87 14.05
CA ALA A 344 18.88 8.13 14.76
C ALA A 344 19.98 9.01 14.15
N LYS A 345 19.60 10.09 13.46
CA LYS A 345 20.57 11.06 12.93
C LYS A 345 21.47 11.46 14.09
N SER A 346 22.77 11.16 13.99
CA SER A 346 23.76 11.70 14.92
C SER A 346 23.55 13.22 14.93
N LYS A 347 23.23 13.79 16.08
CA LYS A 347 23.15 15.24 16.23
C LYS A 347 24.45 15.81 15.66
N PRO A 348 24.42 16.76 14.71
CA PRO A 348 25.64 17.39 14.25
C PRO A 348 26.37 17.93 15.47
N ALA A 349 27.62 17.50 15.67
CA ALA A 349 28.45 18.00 16.74
C ALA A 349 28.41 19.53 16.67
N LYS A 350 27.94 20.18 17.74
CA LYS A 350 28.02 21.64 17.86
C LYS A 350 29.50 21.99 17.71
N GLN A 351 29.89 22.50 16.53
CA GLN A 351 31.16 23.19 16.39
C GLN A 351 31.09 24.35 17.38
N LYS A 352 31.89 24.28 18.46
CA LYS A 352 32.09 25.40 19.37
C LYS A 352 32.62 26.55 18.51
N LYS A 353 31.77 27.55 18.24
CA LYS A 353 32.21 28.84 17.69
C LYS A 353 33.32 29.36 18.60
N LYS A 354 34.57 29.36 18.12
CA LYS A 354 35.69 30.08 18.73
C LYS A 354 35.44 31.58 18.56
N HIS A 355 34.64 32.19 19.43
CA HIS A 355 34.64 33.63 19.61
C HIS A 355 34.83 33.96 21.08
N ASN A 356 36.09 34.22 21.42
CA ASN A 356 36.59 35.28 22.30
C ASN A 356 38.01 34.91 22.73
N LYS A 357 38.96 35.04 21.79
CA LYS A 357 40.35 35.27 22.17
C LYS A 357 40.48 36.75 22.50
N ARG A 358 40.95 37.04 23.72
CA ARG A 358 41.32 38.37 24.19
C ARG A 358 42.52 38.86 23.35
N PRO A 359 42.55 40.11 22.87
CA PRO A 359 43.67 40.61 22.07
C PRO A 359 44.97 40.72 22.89
N ASP A 360 46.10 40.32 22.31
CA ASP A 360 47.43 40.15 22.96
C ASP A 360 48.14 41.44 23.41
N HIS A 361 47.45 42.57 23.52
CA HIS A 361 48.03 43.90 23.77
C HIS A 361 47.55 44.56 25.06
N LEU A 362 47.08 43.78 26.04
CA LEU A 362 46.76 44.28 27.38
C LEU A 362 47.67 43.63 28.44
N PRO A 363 48.41 44.41 29.24
CA PRO A 363 49.31 43.86 30.24
C PRO A 363 48.54 43.15 31.38
N PRO A 364 49.18 42.17 32.06
CA PRO A 364 48.54 41.41 33.13
C PRO A 364 48.24 42.30 34.34
N LYS A 365 47.05 42.15 34.95
CA LYS A 365 46.77 42.75 36.25
C LYS A 365 47.45 41.91 37.34
N GLU A 366 48.45 42.50 37.98
CA GLU A 366 49.10 42.00 39.19
C GLU A 366 48.12 41.94 40.37
N ALA A 367 48.31 40.94 41.23
CA ALA A 367 47.69 40.86 42.54
C ALA A 367 48.51 41.71 43.53
N ALA A 368 47.84 42.61 44.26
CA ALA A 368 48.39 43.27 45.44
C ALA A 368 47.35 43.27 46.57
N GLU A 369 47.79 42.79 47.72
CA GLU A 369 47.09 42.71 48.99
C GLU A 369 46.79 44.10 49.58
N THR A 370 45.67 44.27 50.29
CA THR A 370 45.63 44.78 51.68
C THR A 370 44.21 44.80 52.27
N LYS A 371 44.08 44.13 53.42
CA LYS A 371 43.26 44.35 54.65
C LYS A 371 42.06 45.31 54.58
N GLU A 372 40.90 44.93 55.13
CA GLU A 372 40.49 45.20 56.54
C GLU A 372 39.06 44.73 56.89
N ALA A 373 38.88 44.36 58.16
CA ALA A 373 37.68 44.47 59.02
C ALA A 373 36.39 43.63 58.77
N ALA A 374 36.27 42.59 59.62
CA ALA A 374 35.17 42.31 60.56
C ALA A 374 33.70 42.61 60.19
N ALA A 375 32.87 41.55 60.17
CA ALA A 375 31.75 41.35 61.11
C ALA A 375 30.96 40.05 60.82
N LYS A 376 31.02 39.08 61.74
CA LYS A 376 29.92 38.15 62.08
C LYS A 376 29.16 38.80 63.25
N PRO A 377 27.84 38.63 63.41
CA PRO A 377 27.23 37.41 63.97
C PRO A 377 25.83 37.11 63.34
N ALA A 378 25.08 36.06 63.65
CA ALA A 378 25.25 34.80 64.36
C ALA A 378 24.15 33.85 63.88
N GLU A 379 24.44 32.56 64.02
CA GLU A 379 23.56 31.39 64.02
C GLU A 379 22.43 31.47 65.07
N THR A 380 21.28 30.85 64.76
CA THR A 380 20.57 29.83 65.60
C THR A 380 19.40 29.27 64.77
N LYS A 381 19.43 28.02 64.26
CA LYS A 381 18.99 26.75 64.89
C LYS A 381 17.57 26.78 65.47
N GLU A 382 16.66 26.01 64.87
CA GLU A 382 15.83 25.00 65.55
C GLU A 382 15.01 24.15 64.54
N GLU A 383 15.14 22.82 64.66
CA GLU A 383 14.21 21.76 64.20
C GLU A 383 13.02 21.65 65.21
N PRO A 384 12.14 20.62 65.21
CA PRO A 384 11.23 20.08 64.19
C PRO A 384 9.76 19.87 64.72
N SER A 385 8.91 19.30 63.86
CA SER A 385 7.65 18.55 64.14
C SER A 385 6.35 19.32 64.46
N ALA A 386 5.31 19.05 63.66
CA ALA A 386 4.09 18.33 64.03
C ALA A 386 3.32 17.94 62.75
#